data_AF-A0A7C6WEU3-F1
#
_entry.id   AF-A0A7C6WEU3-F1
#
_cell.length_a   1.000
_cell.length_b   1.000
_cell.length_c   1.000
_cell.angle_alpha   90.00
_cell.angle_beta   90.00
_cell.angle_gamma   90.00
#
_symmetry.space_group_name_H-M   'P 1'
#
loop_
_entity.id
_entity.type
_entity.pdbx_description
1 polymer ?
#
loop_
_entity_poly.entity_id
_entity_poly.type
_entity_poly.pdbx_seq_one_letter_code
_entity_poly.pdbx_strand_id
1 'polypeptide(L)'
;MKRRNYRIVKPIRFFIFILITIMITVFAGYSLFNYNRAQATSFDTYVQVVVEEDGNLWNIAERYHTNGMDIRDYIYEIREVNDIGEEDLHPGDILFIPIH
;
A
#
# COMPACT_ATOMS: atom_id res chain seq x y z
N MET A 1 53.02 23.11 12.16
CA MET A 1 51.62 22.63 12.13
C MET A 1 51.46 21.44 13.08
N LYS A 2 50.76 21.61 14.21
CA LYS A 2 50.53 20.53 15.19
C LYS A 2 49.39 19.63 14.67
N ARG A 3 49.69 18.40 14.24
CA ARG A 3 48.64 17.41 13.91
C ARG A 3 48.03 16.90 15.21
N ARG A 4 46.74 17.16 15.39
CA ARG A 4 45.97 16.71 16.55
C ARG A 4 45.56 15.27 16.29
N ASN A 5 46.25 14.32 16.92
CA ASN A 5 45.92 12.90 16.79
C ASN A 5 44.67 12.61 17.63
N TYR A 6 43.52 12.42 16.97
CA TYR A 6 42.29 11.98 17.61
C TYR A 6 42.45 10.52 18.02
N ARG A 7 42.76 10.29 19.30
CA ARG A 7 42.78 8.95 19.89
C ARG A 7 41.41 8.69 20.48
N ILE A 8 40.66 7.74 19.92
CA ILE A 8 39.37 7.32 20.47
C ILE A 8 39.65 6.60 21.79
N VAL A 9 39.49 7.31 22.90
CA VAL A 9 39.83 6.82 24.25
C VAL A 9 38.88 5.71 24.71
N LYS A 10 37.64 5.68 24.16
CA LYS A 10 36.60 4.68 24.49
C LYS A 10 35.90 4.19 23.22
N PRO A 11 36.49 3.24 22.47
CA PRO A 11 35.96 2.78 21.19
C PRO A 11 34.53 2.24 21.32
N ILE A 12 34.23 1.50 22.40
CA ILE A 12 32.89 0.92 22.63
C ILE A 12 31.80 2.00 22.72
N ARG A 13 32.02 3.08 23.48
CA ARG A 13 31.02 4.16 23.62
C ARG A 13 30.82 4.92 22.31
N PHE A 14 31.89 5.06 21.53
CA PHE A 14 31.84 5.67 20.21
C PHE A 14 31.07 4.81 19.20
N PHE A 15 31.30 3.49 19.20
CA PHE A 15 30.55 2.55 18.37
C PHE A 15 29.06 2.51 18.72
N ILE A 16 28.71 2.52 20.02
CA ILE A 16 27.31 2.57 20.46
C ILE A 16 26.63 3.87 19.97
N PHE A 17 27.31 5.00 20.07
CA PHE A 17 26.79 6.29 19.59
C PHE A 17 26.53 6.27 18.07
N ILE A 18 27.47 5.73 17.29
CA ILE A 18 27.31 5.58 15.84
C ILE A 18 26.13 4.66 15.51
N LEU A 19 26.03 3.51 16.19
CA LEU A 19 24.96 2.55 15.98
C LEU A 19 23.57 3.17 16.23
N ILE A 20 23.42 3.89 17.35
CA ILE A 20 22.17 4.58 17.69
C ILE A 20 21.84 5.63 16.63
N THR A 21 22.84 6.40 16.19
CA THR A 21 22.63 7.43 15.16
C THR A 21 22.15 6.81 13.85
N ILE A 22 22.77 5.72 13.41
CA ILE A 22 22.36 4.99 12.20
C ILE A 22 20.92 4.46 12.34
N MET A 23 20.57 3.87 13.48
CA MET A 23 19.21 3.38 13.71
C MET A 23 18.16 4.51 13.63
N ILE A 24 18.45 5.67 14.22
CA ILE A 24 17.56 6.84 14.15
C ILE A 24 17.42 7.33 12.70
N THR A 25 18.51 7.42 11.95
CA THR A 25 18.48 7.86 10.55
C THR A 25 17.68 6.89 9.66
N VAL A 26 17.87 5.59 9.85
CA VAL A 26 17.12 4.56 9.13
C VAL A 26 15.63 4.65 9.48
N PHE A 27 15.29 4.75 10.77
CA PHE A 27 13.90 4.88 11.22
C PHE A 27 13.22 6.15 10.70
N ALA A 28 13.89 7.30 10.75
CA ALA A 28 13.40 8.55 10.20
C ALA A 28 13.21 8.48 8.67
N GLY A 29 14.15 7.84 7.96
CA GLY A 29 14.02 7.56 6.53
C GLY A 29 12.78 6.72 6.23
N TYR A 30 12.60 5.59 6.93
CA TYR A 30 11.41 4.77 6.79
C TYR A 30 10.12 5.54 7.05
N SER A 31 10.06 6.39 8.08
CA SER A 31 8.86 7.18 8.37
C SER A 31 8.53 8.17 7.24
N LEU A 32 9.53 8.83 6.65
CA LEU A 32 9.34 9.75 5.52
C LEU A 32 8.89 9.03 4.23
N PHE A 33 9.45 7.85 3.94
CA PHE A 33 9.03 7.06 2.79
C PHE A 33 7.63 6.46 2.96
N ASN A 34 7.27 6.05 4.19
CA ASN A 34 5.94 5.51 4.47
C ASN A 34 4.85 6.58 4.58
N TYR A 35 5.16 7.82 4.99
CA TYR A 35 4.19 8.91 5.00
C TYR A 35 3.66 9.25 3.60
N ASN A 36 4.53 9.15 2.58
CA ASN A 36 4.14 9.32 1.18
C ASN A 36 3.37 8.12 0.60
N ARG A 37 3.53 6.92 1.17
CA ARG A 37 2.74 5.73 0.81
C ARG A 37 1.38 5.70 1.51
N ALA A 38 1.30 6.20 2.75
CA ALA A 38 0.07 6.24 3.54
C ALA A 38 -0.98 7.21 3.00
N GLN A 39 -0.57 8.22 2.22
CA GLN A 39 -1.50 9.09 1.48
C GLN A 39 -1.87 8.57 0.08
N ALA A 40 -1.26 7.47 -0.40
CA ALA A 40 -1.67 6.79 -1.63
C ALA A 40 -2.66 5.64 -1.36
N THR A 41 -2.90 5.30 -0.08
CA THR A 41 -4.04 4.49 0.33
C THR A 41 -5.23 5.42 0.59
N SER A 42 -5.55 6.25 -0.40
CA SER A 42 -6.75 7.06 -0.41
C SER A 42 -7.94 6.12 -0.44
N PHE A 43 -8.59 5.96 0.71
CA PHE A 43 -9.91 5.36 0.88
C PHE A 43 -11.02 6.02 0.01
N ASP A 44 -10.67 6.97 -0.86
CA ASP A 44 -11.57 7.65 -1.79
C ASP A 44 -11.59 7.04 -3.20
N THR A 45 -10.68 6.12 -3.53
CA THR A 45 -10.64 5.51 -4.88
C THR A 45 -11.29 4.14 -4.91
N TYR A 46 -11.46 3.46 -3.78
CA TYR A 46 -11.97 2.09 -3.76
C TYR A 46 -13.03 1.89 -2.67
N VAL A 47 -14.13 1.23 -3.03
CA VAL A 47 -15.16 0.77 -2.10
C VAL A 47 -14.97 -0.71 -1.86
N GLN A 48 -15.04 -1.11 -0.59
CA GLN A 48 -15.01 -2.51 -0.18
C GLN A 48 -16.43 -3.08 -0.22
N VAL A 49 -16.66 -4.12 -1.01
CA VAL A 49 -17.96 -4.80 -1.15
C VAL A 49 -17.79 -6.28 -0.86
N VAL A 50 -18.70 -6.84 -0.06
CA VAL A 50 -18.78 -8.28 0.21
C VAL A 50 -19.65 -8.93 -0.84
N VAL A 51 -19.17 -10.01 -1.45
CA VAL A 51 -19.92 -10.78 -2.45
C VAL A 51 -21.06 -11.54 -1.76
N GLU A 52 -22.30 -11.26 -2.16
CA GLU A 52 -23.49 -11.99 -1.70
C GLU A 52 -23.66 -13.32 -2.48
N GLU A 53 -24.39 -14.31 -1.92
CA GLU A 53 -24.53 -15.66 -2.51
C GLU A 53 -25.11 -15.70 -3.93
N ASP A 54 -25.85 -14.67 -4.32
CA ASP A 54 -26.48 -14.48 -5.64
C ASP A 54 -25.83 -13.34 -6.45
N GLY A 55 -24.80 -12.70 -5.90
CA GLY A 55 -24.10 -11.58 -6.51
C GLY A 55 -22.94 -12.06 -7.38
N ASN A 56 -23.10 -11.97 -8.71
CA ASN A 56 -21.95 -12.12 -9.61
C ASN A 56 -21.21 -10.77 -9.77
N LEU A 57 -19.96 -10.84 -10.24
CA LEU A 57 -19.13 -9.66 -10.50
C LEU A 57 -19.82 -8.63 -11.40
N TRP A 58 -20.69 -9.10 -12.29
CA TRP A 58 -21.43 -8.27 -13.23
C TRP A 58 -22.44 -7.35 -12.54
N ASN A 59 -23.25 -7.88 -11.62
CA ASN A 59 -24.23 -7.10 -10.86
C ASN A 59 -23.55 -6.07 -9.95
N ILE A 60 -22.39 -6.45 -9.41
CA ILE A 60 -21.56 -5.56 -8.61
C ILE A 60 -21.01 -4.43 -9.50
N ALA A 61 -20.44 -4.74 -10.66
CA ALA A 61 -19.96 -3.77 -11.62
C ALA A 61 -21.08 -2.82 -12.10
N GLU A 62 -22.26 -3.34 -12.41
CA GLU A 62 -23.43 -2.55 -12.85
C GLU A 62 -23.85 -1.51 -11.79
N ARG A 63 -23.70 -1.83 -10.50
CA ARG A 63 -24.07 -0.91 -9.41
C ARG A 63 -23.11 0.28 -9.27
N TYR A 64 -21.82 0.07 -9.56
CA TYR A 64 -20.77 1.06 -9.28
C TYR A 64 -20.16 1.69 -10.53
N HIS A 65 -20.47 1.20 -11.73
CA HIS A 65 -19.94 1.77 -12.97
C HIS A 65 -20.40 3.23 -13.17
N THR A 66 -19.50 4.05 -13.72
CA THR A 66 -19.78 5.46 -14.05
C THR A 66 -20.28 5.57 -15.49
N ASN A 67 -21.21 6.50 -15.73
CA ASN A 67 -21.78 6.77 -17.06
C ASN A 67 -20.67 7.20 -18.04
N GLY A 68 -20.16 6.27 -18.84
CA GLY A 68 -19.16 6.53 -19.88
C GLY A 68 -18.11 5.43 -20.10
N MET A 69 -18.00 4.46 -19.19
CA MET A 69 -17.12 3.30 -19.34
C MET A 69 -17.94 2.06 -19.73
N ASP A 70 -17.40 1.20 -20.61
CA ASP A 70 -18.03 -0.10 -20.90
C ASP A 70 -17.93 -0.97 -19.65
N ILE A 71 -19.03 -1.64 -19.30
CA ILE A 71 -19.10 -2.52 -18.14
C ILE A 71 -18.07 -3.66 -18.21
N ARG A 72 -17.68 -4.10 -19.40
CA ARG A 72 -16.66 -5.15 -19.59
C ARG A 72 -15.27 -4.65 -19.23
N ASP A 73 -14.95 -3.42 -19.61
CA ASP A 73 -13.68 -2.78 -19.27
C ASP A 73 -13.60 -2.56 -17.76
N TYR A 74 -14.73 -2.16 -17.14
CA TYR A 74 -14.82 -1.99 -15.70
C TYR A 74 -14.68 -3.31 -14.93
N ILE A 75 -15.28 -4.40 -15.43
CA ILE A 75 -15.10 -5.74 -14.85
C ILE A 75 -13.63 -6.19 -14.95
N TYR A 76 -12.96 -5.91 -16.07
CA TYR A 76 -11.54 -6.20 -16.23
C TYR A 76 -10.70 -5.44 -15.20
N GLU A 77 -10.98 -4.15 -14.99
CA GLU A 77 -10.30 -3.35 -13.98
C GLU A 77 -10.51 -3.88 -12.56
N ILE A 78 -11.75 -4.23 -12.18
CA ILE A 78 -12.04 -4.84 -10.88
C ILE A 78 -11.24 -6.14 -10.70
N ARG A 79 -11.11 -6.96 -11.76
CA ARG A 79 -10.31 -8.19 -11.71
C ARG A 79 -8.82 -7.91 -11.50
N GLU A 80 -8.25 -6.94 -12.22
CA GLU A 80 -6.85 -6.57 -12.03
C GLU A 80 -6.56 -6.04 -10.62
N VAL A 81 -7.49 -5.28 -10.04
CA VAL A 81 -7.35 -4.73 -8.69
C VAL A 81 -7.41 -5.83 -7.62
N ASN A 82 -8.24 -6.86 -7.84
CA ASN A 82 -8.48 -7.92 -6.86
C ASN A 82 -7.69 -9.21 -7.13
N ASP A 83 -6.90 -9.26 -8.21
CA ASP A 83 -6.14 -10.43 -8.66
C ASP A 83 -7.01 -11.70 -8.76
N ILE A 84 -8.25 -11.55 -9.24
CA ILE A 84 -9.23 -12.63 -9.37
C ILE A 84 -9.37 -13.08 -10.83
N GLY A 85 -9.39 -14.39 -11.06
CA GLY A 85 -9.66 -14.99 -12.36
C GLY A 85 -11.14 -14.92 -12.77
N GLU A 86 -11.45 -15.47 -13.94
CA GLU A 86 -12.82 -15.46 -14.49
C GLU A 86 -13.85 -16.22 -13.63
N GLU A 87 -13.40 -17.22 -12.87
CA GLU A 87 -14.25 -18.15 -12.12
C GLU A 87 -13.95 -18.19 -10.61
N ASP A 88 -13.05 -17.33 -10.11
CA ASP A 88 -12.55 -17.39 -8.73
C ASP A 88 -13.38 -16.56 -7.73
N LEU A 89 -14.60 -16.14 -8.09
CA LEU A 89 -15.44 -15.32 -7.22
C LEU A 89 -16.37 -16.18 -6.37
N HIS A 90 -16.20 -16.12 -5.05
CA HIS A 90 -17.03 -16.86 -4.10
C HIS A 90 -17.82 -15.94 -3.16
N PRO A 91 -19.03 -16.38 -2.74
CA PRO A 91 -19.79 -15.67 -1.72
C PRO A 91 -18.99 -15.52 -0.43
N GLY A 92 -19.00 -14.31 0.14
CA GLY A 92 -18.20 -13.94 1.31
C GLY A 92 -16.83 -13.34 0.98
N ASP A 93 -16.41 -13.34 -0.28
CA ASP A 93 -15.19 -12.66 -0.70
C ASP A 93 -15.33 -11.14 -0.58
N ILE A 94 -14.20 -10.50 -0.33
CA ILE A 94 -14.08 -9.06 -0.19
C ILE A 94 -13.49 -8.51 -1.48
N LEU A 95 -14.26 -7.69 -2.20
CA LEU A 95 -13.81 -7.01 -3.40
C LEU A 95 -13.51 -5.52 -3.13
N PHE A 96 -12.44 -5.04 -3.73
CA PHE A 96 -12.08 -3.64 -3.86
C PHE A 96 -12.54 -3.11 -5.21
N ILE A 97 -13.54 -2.23 -5.20
CA ILE A 97 -14.15 -1.69 -6.42
C ILE A 97 -13.67 -0.26 -6.64
N PRO A 98 -13.03 0.06 -7.77
CA PRO A 98 -12.64 1.43 -8.08
C PRO A 98 -13.88 2.31 -8.30
N ILE A 99 -13.96 3.44 -7.62
CA ILE A 99 -14.99 4.46 -7.80
C ILE A 99 -14.39 5.70 -8.46
N HIS A 100 -15.04 6.18 -9.51
CA HIS A 100 -14.62 7.32 -10.34
C HIS A 100 -15.74 8.34 -10.54
#